data_AF-A0A6I5BZW0-F1
#
_entry.id   AF-A0A6I5BZW0-F1
#
_cell.length_a   1.000
_cell.length_b   1.000
_cell.length_c   1.000
_cell.angle_alpha   90.00
_cell.angle_beta   90.00
_cell.angle_gamma   90.00
#
_symmetry.space_group_name_H-M   'P 1'
#
loop_
_entity.id
_entity.type
_entity.pdbx_description
1 polymer ?
#
loop_
_entity_poly.entity_id
_entity_poly.type
_entity_poly.pdbx_seq_one_letter_code
_entity_poly.pdbx_strand_id
1 'polypeptide(L)'
;MQYRILGVTQAEDDRGAAVPVGGPRLRALLTALALRPGRVTAPGALIDEVWGEDPPQDAPAALQALVGRLRRTLGRDAIRSETGGYRLAVAEDGVDLFAFEGLVRRGTAALGRGDASAAARCL
;
A
#
# COMPACT_ATOMS: atom_id res chain seq x y z
N MET A 1 -8.43 -0.16 -7.92
CA MET A 1 -8.13 -0.73 -6.60
C MET A 1 -7.69 0.42 -5.72
N GLN A 2 -8.16 0.46 -4.48
CA GLN A 2 -7.72 1.43 -3.47
C GLN A 2 -7.21 0.67 -2.24
N TYR A 3 -6.23 1.23 -1.54
CA TYR A 3 -5.64 0.64 -0.36
C TYR A 3 -5.73 1.61 0.82
N ARG A 4 -6.28 1.13 1.94
CA ARG A 4 -6.40 1.91 3.17
C ARG A 4 -5.37 1.42 4.17
N ILE A 5 -4.47 2.31 4.59
CA ILE A 5 -3.42 2.02 5.57
C ILE A 5 -3.42 2.99 6.76
N LEU A 6 -4.27 4.03 6.75
CA LEU A 6 -4.52 4.91 7.90
C LEU A 6 -5.47 4.25 8.91
N GLY A 7 -5.13 3.04 9.34
CA GLY A 7 -5.97 2.20 10.19
C GLY A 7 -5.68 0.72 9.94
N VAL A 8 -6.70 -0.13 10.09
CA VAL A 8 -6.56 -1.53 9.69
C VAL A 8 -6.38 -1.61 8.18
N THR A 9 -5.32 -2.29 7.74
CA THR A 9 -5.02 -2.45 6.32
C THR A 9 -6.18 -3.10 5.57
N GLN A 10 -6.72 -2.39 4.59
CA GLN A 10 -7.82 -2.85 3.72
C GLN A 10 -7.47 -2.62 2.25
N ALA A 11 -8.15 -3.39 1.39
CA ALA A 11 -8.16 -3.18 -0.05
C ALA A 11 -9.61 -3.06 -0.52
N GLU A 12 -9.86 -2.18 -1.48
CA GLU A 12 -11.14 -1.95 -2.11
C GLU A 12 -10.99 -2.11 -3.63
N ASP A 13 -11.97 -2.71 -4.28
CA ASP A 13 -12.01 -2.78 -5.75
C ASP A 13 -12.37 -1.43 -6.38
N ASP A 14 -12.46 -1.38 -7.71
CA ASP A 14 -12.81 -0.15 -8.44
C ASP A 14 -14.23 0.36 -8.16
N ARG A 15 -15.08 -0.47 -7.55
CA ARG A 15 -16.46 -0.13 -7.14
C ARG A 15 -16.52 0.25 -5.66
N GLY A 16 -15.39 0.28 -4.95
CA GLY A 16 -15.32 0.54 -3.52
C GLY A 16 -15.72 -0.65 -2.65
N ALA A 17 -15.88 -1.85 -3.22
CA ALA A 17 -16.22 -3.03 -2.44
C ALA A 17 -14.98 -3.58 -1.73
N ALA A 18 -15.14 -3.94 -0.46
CA ALA A 18 -14.04 -4.47 0.35
C ALA A 18 -13.54 -5.82 -0.21
N VAL A 19 -12.24 -5.90 -0.43
CA VAL A 19 -11.53 -7.11 -0.82
C VAL A 19 -10.91 -7.76 0.43
N PRO A 20 -11.26 -9.01 0.77
CA PRO A 20 -10.89 -9.60 2.05
C PRO A 20 -9.40 -9.99 2.10
N VAL A 21 -8.56 -9.10 2.63
CA VAL A 21 -7.14 -9.36 2.90
C VAL A 21 -6.98 -10.13 4.21
N GLY A 22 -6.78 -11.44 4.09
CA GLY A 22 -6.79 -12.37 5.22
C GLY A 22 -5.52 -12.35 6.08
N GLY A 23 -5.70 -12.28 7.41
CA GLY A 23 -4.63 -12.51 8.39
C GLY A 23 -3.61 -11.37 8.57
N PRO A 24 -2.90 -11.33 9.71
CA PRO A 24 -2.01 -10.23 10.06
C PRO A 24 -0.79 -10.12 9.12
N ARG A 25 -0.15 -11.24 8.76
CA ARG A 25 1.06 -11.22 7.89
C ARG A 25 0.75 -10.76 6.45
N LEU A 26 -0.45 -11.08 5.94
CA LEU A 26 -0.86 -10.64 4.60
C LEU A 26 -1.15 -9.14 4.57
N ARG A 27 -1.79 -8.62 5.63
CA ARG A 27 -1.97 -7.18 5.84
C ARG A 27 -0.65 -6.45 6.04
N ALA A 28 0.29 -7.03 6.79
CA ALA A 28 1.63 -6.47 6.95
C ALA A 28 2.35 -6.34 5.61
N LEU A 29 2.34 -7.41 4.78
CA LEU A 29 2.95 -7.38 3.45
C LEU A 29 2.29 -6.34 2.53
N LEU A 30 0.95 -6.25 2.54
CA LEU A 30 0.24 -5.25 1.76
C LEU A 30 0.60 -3.83 2.22
N THR A 31 0.70 -3.60 3.54
CA THR A 31 1.10 -2.31 4.10
C THR A 31 2.52 -1.93 3.69
N ALA A 32 3.47 -2.85 3.83
CA ALA A 32 4.86 -2.67 3.44
C ALA A 32 5.01 -2.21 1.98
N LEU A 33 4.24 -2.82 1.08
CA LEU A 33 4.20 -2.45 -0.33
C LEU A 33 3.44 -1.14 -0.58
N ALA A 34 2.33 -0.90 0.12
CA ALA A 34 1.50 0.29 -0.03
C ALA A 34 2.18 1.57 0.48
N LEU A 35 3.12 1.46 1.43
CA LEU A 35 4.00 2.57 1.85
C LEU A 35 4.96 3.02 0.74
N ARG A 36 5.06 2.26 -0.36
CA ARG A 36 5.96 2.52 -1.48
C ARG A 36 5.20 2.36 -2.81
N PRO A 37 4.12 3.14 -3.03
CA PRO A 37 3.21 2.94 -4.16
C PRO A 37 3.99 3.03 -5.47
N GLY A 38 3.82 2.03 -6.33
CA GLY A 38 4.46 2.01 -7.63
C GLY A 38 5.98 1.83 -7.61
N ARG A 39 6.62 1.51 -6.48
CA ARG A 39 8.07 1.29 -6.37
C ARG A 39 8.41 -0.16 -6.04
N VAL A 40 9.57 -0.62 -6.51
CA VAL A 40 10.10 -1.95 -6.20
C VAL A 40 10.68 -1.95 -4.79
N THR A 41 10.29 -2.96 -4.00
CA THR A 41 10.80 -3.22 -2.65
C THR A 41 11.51 -4.55 -2.62
N ALA A 42 12.71 -4.57 -2.03
CA ALA A 42 13.54 -5.77 -1.97
C ALA A 42 12.92 -6.85 -1.06
N PRO A 43 13.10 -8.15 -1.37
CA PRO A 43 12.58 -9.24 -0.55
C PRO A 43 13.03 -9.18 0.91
N GLY A 44 14.29 -8.82 1.18
CA GLY A 44 14.81 -8.68 2.55
C GLY A 44 14.06 -7.63 3.36
N ALA A 45 13.87 -6.43 2.80
CA ALA A 45 13.10 -5.38 3.46
C ALA A 45 11.65 -5.79 3.73
N LEU A 46 11.01 -6.51 2.79
CA LEU A 46 9.66 -7.05 3.01
C LEU A 46 9.65 -8.13 4.09
N ILE A 47 10.70 -8.95 4.18
CA ILE A 47 10.82 -9.94 5.25
C ILE A 47 10.93 -9.24 6.61
N ASP A 48 11.81 -8.27 6.73
CA ASP A 48 12.02 -7.52 7.97
C ASP A 48 10.74 -6.80 8.41
N GLU A 49 10.02 -6.16 7.48
CA GLU A 49 8.76 -5.47 7.78
C GLU A 49 7.61 -6.44 8.12
N VAL A 50 7.57 -7.61 7.49
CA VAL A 50 6.48 -8.58 7.71
C VAL A 50 6.70 -9.37 8.99
N TRP A 51 7.93 -9.75 9.32
CA TRP A 51 8.26 -10.66 10.43
C TRP A 51 8.97 -10.02 11.62
N GLY A 52 9.69 -8.92 11.42
CA GLY A 52 10.53 -8.31 12.44
C GLY A 52 11.63 -9.28 12.89
N GLU A 53 11.78 -9.44 14.20
CA GLU A 53 12.85 -10.26 14.80
C GLU A 53 12.56 -11.77 14.78
N ASP A 54 11.36 -12.20 14.35
CA ASP A 54 10.94 -13.61 14.33
C ASP A 54 10.56 -14.09 12.92
N PRO A 55 11.52 -14.15 11.97
CA PRO A 55 11.30 -14.71 10.65
C PRO A 55 11.26 -16.25 10.69
N PRO A 56 10.47 -16.89 9.82
CA PRO A 56 10.50 -18.33 9.67
C PRO A 56 11.85 -18.77 9.08
N GLN A 57 12.20 -20.04 9.29
CA GLN A 57 13.47 -20.61 8.81
C GLN A 57 13.72 -20.40 7.31
N ASP A 58 12.67 -20.49 6.49
CA ASP A 58 12.70 -20.16 5.06
C ASP A 58 11.82 -18.93 4.78
N ALA A 59 12.28 -17.77 5.26
CA ALA A 59 11.63 -16.48 5.02
C ALA A 59 11.44 -16.15 3.53
N PRO A 60 12.38 -16.42 2.63
CA PRO A 60 12.16 -16.24 1.19
C PRO A 60 10.97 -17.06 0.67
N ALA A 61 10.86 -18.35 0.98
CA ALA A 61 9.73 -19.16 0.54
C ALA A 61 8.41 -18.69 1.18
N ALA A 62 8.44 -18.32 2.46
CA ALA A 62 7.27 -17.77 3.14
C ALA A 62 6.77 -16.46 2.50
N LEU A 63 7.69 -15.57 2.10
CA LEU A 63 7.35 -14.34 1.38
C LEU A 63 6.71 -14.67 0.02
N GLN A 64 7.28 -15.58 -0.76
CA GLN A 64 6.67 -16.02 -2.03
C GLN A 64 5.24 -16.53 -1.84
N ALA A 65 5.01 -17.31 -0.77
CA ALA A 65 3.69 -17.82 -0.44
C ALA A 65 2.69 -16.70 -0.10
N LEU A 66 3.11 -15.69 0.67
CA LEU A 66 2.29 -14.51 0.96
C LEU A 66 1.99 -13.69 -0.30
N VAL A 67 2.99 -13.46 -1.16
CA VAL A 67 2.80 -12.77 -2.46
C VAL A 67 1.81 -13.54 -3.34
N GLY A 68 1.94 -14.86 -3.43
CA GLY A 68 1.00 -15.71 -4.17
C GLY A 68 -0.43 -15.63 -3.63
N ARG A 69 -0.60 -15.57 -2.31
CA ARG A 69 -1.91 -15.36 -1.67
C ARG A 69 -2.48 -13.98 -1.99
N LEU A 70 -1.70 -12.90 -1.85
CA LEU A 70 -2.14 -11.55 -2.20
C LEU A 70 -2.55 -11.44 -3.67
N ARG A 71 -1.80 -12.04 -4.60
CA ARG A 71 -2.18 -12.08 -6.03
C ARG A 71 -3.49 -12.79 -6.28
N ARG A 72 -3.81 -13.84 -5.53
CA ARG A 72 -5.12 -14.51 -5.62
C ARG A 72 -6.25 -13.64 -5.06
N THR A 73 -5.96 -12.87 -4.01
CA THR A 73 -6.95 -12.00 -3.35
C THR A 73 -7.21 -10.70 -4.12
N LEU A 74 -6.16 -10.02 -4.58
CA LEU A 74 -6.21 -8.68 -5.19
C LEU A 74 -6.23 -8.73 -6.72
N GLY A 75 -5.97 -9.88 -7.32
CA GLY A 75 -5.71 -10.04 -8.75
C GLY A 75 -4.21 -10.17 -9.05
N ARG A 76 -3.90 -10.96 -10.08
CA ARG A 76 -2.54 -11.33 -10.48
C ARG A 76 -1.62 -10.13 -10.70
N ASP A 77 -2.21 -9.04 -11.17
CA ASP A 77 -1.52 -7.86 -11.65
C ASP A 77 -1.31 -6.78 -10.58
N ALA A 78 -1.94 -6.94 -9.41
CA ALA A 78 -1.78 -6.02 -8.28
C ALA A 78 -0.34 -6.03 -7.74
N ILE A 79 0.32 -7.19 -7.72
CA ILE A 79 1.72 -7.31 -7.27
C ILE A 79 2.58 -7.81 -8.43
N ARG A 80 3.47 -6.96 -8.92
CA ARG A 80 4.43 -7.30 -9.97
C ARG A 80 5.74 -7.80 -9.34
N SER A 81 6.30 -8.83 -9.95
CA SER A 81 7.68 -9.25 -9.67
C SER A 81 8.55 -8.56 -10.70
N GLU A 82 9.49 -7.76 -10.22
CA GLU A 82 10.44 -7.02 -11.06
C GLU A 82 11.87 -7.36 -10.63
N THR A 83 12.85 -6.97 -11.44
CA THR A 83 14.25 -7.11 -11.05
C THR A 83 14.48 -6.39 -9.72
N GLY A 84 14.97 -7.12 -8.72
CA GLY A 84 15.24 -6.57 -7.38
C GLY A 84 14.09 -6.72 -6.38
N GLY A 85 12.90 -7.22 -6.75
CA GLY A 85 11.87 -7.56 -5.76
C GLY A 85 10.42 -7.45 -6.24
N TYR A 86 9.59 -6.83 -5.41
CA TYR A 86 8.14 -6.74 -5.64
C TYR A 86 7.65 -5.31 -5.61
N ARG A 87 6.62 -5.05 -6.40
CA ARG A 87 5.97 -3.75 -6.51
C ARG A 87 4.46 -3.90 -6.44
N LEU A 88 3.81 -3.03 -5.67
CA LEU A 88 2.37 -2.82 -5.76
C LEU A 88 2.07 -1.91 -6.95
N ALA A 89 1.28 -2.42 -7.90
CA ALA A 89 0.88 -1.70 -9.11
C ALA A 89 -0.26 -0.73 -8.78
N VAL A 90 0.09 0.39 -8.15
CA VAL A 90 -0.85 1.45 -7.77
C VAL A 90 -0.20 2.82 -7.93
N ALA A 91 -0.99 3.82 -8.28
CA ALA A 91 -0.60 5.22 -8.20
C ALA A 91 -0.64 5.71 -6.74
N GLU A 92 -0.01 6.85 -6.46
CA GLU A 92 0.03 7.40 -5.09
C GLU A 92 -1.38 7.67 -4.54
N ASP A 93 -2.28 8.24 -5.34
CA ASP A 93 -3.67 8.54 -4.96
C ASP A 93 -4.55 7.29 -4.76
N GLY A 94 -4.07 6.11 -5.15
CA GLY A 94 -4.72 4.83 -4.84
C GLY A 94 -4.44 4.33 -3.42
N VAL A 95 -3.63 5.04 -2.64
CA VAL A 95 -3.34 4.76 -1.23
C VAL A 95 -3.78 5.94 -0.39
N ASP A 96 -4.63 5.71 0.62
CA ASP A 96 -5.24 6.77 1.43
C ASP A 96 -4.23 7.72 2.10
N LEU A 97 -3.09 7.20 2.55
CA LEU A 97 -1.99 7.99 3.11
C LEU A 97 -1.51 9.07 2.13
N PHE A 98 -1.17 8.68 0.90
CA PHE A 98 -0.61 9.61 -0.08
C PHE A 98 -1.68 10.51 -0.70
N ALA A 99 -2.90 10.00 -0.84
CA ALA A 99 -4.06 10.83 -1.19
C ALA A 99 -4.26 11.96 -0.17
N PHE A 100 -4.22 11.63 1.13
CA PHE A 100 -4.31 12.60 2.22
C PHE A 100 -3.16 13.62 2.19
N GLU A 101 -1.91 13.16 2.05
CA GLU A 101 -0.75 14.07 1.93
C GLU A 101 -0.86 15.03 0.75
N GLY A 102 -1.37 14.55 -0.39
CA GLY A 102 -1.62 15.37 -1.57
C GLY A 102 -2.67 16.46 -1.32
N LEU A 103 -3.76 16.11 -0.63
CA LEU A 103 -4.81 17.04 -0.23
C LEU A 103 -4.29 18.12 0.74
N VAL A 104 -3.55 17.73 1.77
CA VAL A 104 -2.93 18.66 2.74
C VAL A 104 -1.98 19.63 2.04
N ARG A 105 -1.13 19.14 1.13
CA ARG A 105 -0.18 19.97 0.37
C ARG A 105 -0.91 21.01 -0.49
N ARG A 106 -1.98 20.61 -1.18
CA ARG A 106 -2.80 21.50 -2.00
C ARG A 106 -3.52 22.55 -1.16
N GLY A 107 -4.12 22.14 -0.04
CA GLY A 107 -4.81 23.05 0.89
C GLY A 107 -3.86 24.10 1.46
N THR A 108 -2.68 23.67 1.92
CA THR A 108 -1.65 24.56 2.47
C THR A 108 -1.16 25.57 1.42
N ALA A 109 -0.94 25.13 0.18
CA ALA A 109 -0.56 26.01 -0.91
C ALA A 109 -1.65 27.03 -1.27
N ALA A 110 -2.93 26.67 -1.18
CA ALA A 110 -4.05 27.59 -1.40
C ALA A 110 -4.13 28.65 -0.29
N LEU A 111 -3.97 28.25 0.98
CA LEU A 111 -3.89 29.19 2.11
C LEU A 111 -2.72 30.17 1.94
N GLY A 112 -1.54 29.69 1.54
CA GLY A 112 -0.38 30.54 1.29
C GLY A 112 -0.60 31.59 0.19
N ARG A 113 -1.57 31.39 -0.71
CA ARG A 113 -1.99 32.35 -1.75
C ARG A 113 -3.19 33.20 -1.33
N GLY A 114 -3.68 33.09 -0.09
CA GLY A 114 -4.85 33.81 0.41
C GLY A 114 -6.20 33.24 -0.03
N ASP A 115 -6.23 32.07 -0.68
CA ASP A 115 -7.47 31.44 -1.14
C ASP A 115 -7.98 30.41 -0.13
N ALA A 116 -8.59 30.91 0.95
CA ALA A 116 -9.17 30.08 2.00
C ALA A 116 -10.33 29.20 1.50
N SER A 117 -11.07 29.65 0.48
CA SER A 117 -12.18 28.88 -0.11
C SER A 117 -11.67 27.65 -0.85
N ALA A 118 -10.60 27.78 -1.65
CA ALA A 118 -9.97 26.64 -2.31
C ALA A 118 -9.28 25.70 -1.33
N ALA A 119 -8.71 26.23 -0.25
CA ALA A 119 -8.12 25.41 0.80
C ALA A 119 -9.16 24.51 1.49
N ALA A 120 -10.32 25.08 1.86
CA ALA A 120 -11.40 24.35 2.53
C ALA A 120 -11.98 23.21 1.67
N ARG A 121 -11.94 23.31 0.34
CA ARG A 121 -12.40 22.25 -0.58
C ARG A 121 -11.41 21.08 -0.73
N CYS A 122 -10.22 21.18 -0.16
CA CYS A 122 -9.22 20.12 -0.22
C CYS A 122 -9.30 19.16 0.98
N LEU A 123 -10.07 19.49 2.02
CA LEU A 123 -10.28 18.67 3.22
C LEU A 123 -11.70 18.10 3.21
#